data_AF-A0A202EB90-F1
#
_entry.id   AF-A0A202EB90-F1
#
_cell.length_a   1.000
_cell.length_b   1.000
_cell.length_c   1.000
_cell.angle_alpha   90.00
_cell.angle_beta   90.00
_cell.angle_gamma   90.00
#
_symmetry.space_group_name_H-M   'P 1'
#
loop_
_entity.id
_entity.type
_entity.pdbx_description
1 polymer ?
#
loop_
_entity_poly.entity_id
_entity_poly.type
_entity_poly.pdbx_seq_one_letter_code
_entity_poly.pdbx_strand_id
1 'polypeptide(L)'
;MNRRSALLAVVICAGIVTTGVLAVYSPTDARAAEPADPTELEGSYTVSETVLVDDDLFVSLESTVDSDTGEQRETLAFEDITYDHYWSGDGERYTKATAESADRLEEWLAETDDEVLRTSEDEHSAITTADGAVSDGPATAVYPDRLIYSQLEMTAFEQTAETTDSGTALAVYEPETGWTEIETGESTYETQYVTDTDGEVHVDEAGQLQYSNITLERVDASTWGEYVLERGESWTTTLEYDVIETAENVQPEWLEDVSED
;
A
#
# COMPACT_ATOMS: atom_id res chain seq x y z
N MET A 1 4.68 -12.11 -16.29
CA MET A 1 5.06 -10.72 -15.94
C MET A 1 5.37 -9.91 -17.18
N ASN A 2 4.53 -8.91 -17.47
CA ASN A 2 4.88 -7.85 -18.42
C ASN A 2 6.01 -6.99 -17.81
N ARG A 3 6.81 -6.33 -18.66
CA ARG A 3 7.85 -5.37 -18.22
C ARG A 3 7.32 -4.30 -17.23
N ARG A 4 6.02 -4.01 -17.30
CA ARG A 4 5.25 -3.08 -16.46
C ARG A 4 5.12 -3.58 -15.01
N SER A 5 4.73 -4.84 -14.82
CA SER A 5 4.73 -5.50 -13.50
C SER A 5 6.14 -5.66 -12.94
N ALA A 6 7.14 -5.79 -13.82
CA ALA A 6 8.53 -5.89 -13.41
C ALA A 6 9.11 -4.56 -12.90
N LEU A 7 8.65 -3.39 -13.35
CA LEU A 7 9.12 -2.08 -12.84
C LEU A 7 8.53 -1.77 -11.46
N LEU A 8 7.23 -2.04 -11.23
CA LEU A 8 6.64 -2.00 -9.89
C LEU A 8 7.29 -3.04 -8.94
N ALA A 9 7.63 -4.22 -9.43
CA ALA A 9 8.36 -5.23 -8.66
C ALA A 9 9.87 -4.95 -8.49
N VAL A 10 10.49 -4.14 -9.36
CA VAL A 10 11.91 -3.75 -9.27
C VAL A 10 12.15 -2.77 -8.12
N VAL A 11 11.14 -2.00 -7.70
CA VAL A 11 11.18 -1.22 -6.45
C VAL A 11 11.28 -2.15 -5.21
N ILE A 12 10.92 -3.43 -5.36
CA ILE A 12 10.94 -4.43 -4.28
C ILE A 12 12.16 -5.39 -4.37
N CYS A 13 12.92 -5.44 -5.49
CA CYS A 13 13.98 -6.45 -5.69
C CYS A 13 15.21 -6.00 -6.52
N ALA A 14 16.36 -5.87 -5.84
CA ALA A 14 17.77 -5.87 -6.31
C ALA A 14 18.29 -4.60 -7.04
N GLY A 15 19.53 -4.12 -6.85
CA GLY A 15 20.78 -4.81 -6.55
C GLY A 15 21.63 -5.05 -7.82
N ILE A 16 22.56 -4.13 -8.11
CA ILE A 16 23.86 -4.27 -8.83
C ILE A 16 23.93 -4.19 -10.39
N VAL A 17 24.73 -3.20 -10.86
CA VAL A 17 25.58 -3.09 -12.10
C VAL A 17 24.88 -2.69 -13.43
N THR A 18 25.22 -1.63 -14.19
CA THR A 18 26.47 -0.83 -14.39
C THR A 18 26.23 0.49 -15.18
N THR A 19 26.98 1.55 -14.81
CA THR A 19 27.57 2.69 -15.57
C THR A 19 27.03 3.19 -16.93
N GLY A 20 26.81 4.52 -17.01
CA GLY A 20 27.03 5.31 -18.23
C GLY A 20 26.49 6.74 -18.20
N VAL A 21 27.32 7.72 -17.82
CA VAL A 21 26.97 9.17 -17.78
C VAL A 21 26.81 9.77 -19.19
N LEU A 22 25.66 10.40 -19.45
CA LEU A 22 25.51 11.44 -20.47
C LEU A 22 24.72 12.61 -19.89
N ALA A 23 25.38 13.76 -19.80
CA ALA A 23 24.82 15.02 -19.34
C ALA A 23 23.74 15.52 -20.33
N VAL A 24 22.48 15.33 -19.96
CA VAL A 24 21.32 15.99 -20.56
C VAL A 24 20.76 16.95 -19.50
N TYR A 25 20.07 17.99 -19.94
CA TYR A 25 19.42 18.99 -19.12
C TYR A 25 18.46 18.32 -18.11
N SER A 26 18.93 18.01 -16.89
CA SER A 26 18.10 17.42 -15.85
C SER A 26 17.22 18.50 -15.22
N PRO A 27 15.90 18.27 -15.07
CA PRO A 27 15.01 19.14 -14.33
C PRO A 27 15.24 18.99 -12.82
N THR A 28 16.37 19.50 -12.31
CA THR A 28 16.89 19.26 -10.94
C THR A 28 16.27 20.11 -9.81
N ASP A 29 15.09 20.71 -9.98
CA ASP A 29 14.55 21.63 -8.94
C ASP A 29 13.20 21.22 -8.31
N ALA A 30 12.63 20.06 -8.66
CA ALA A 30 11.40 19.56 -8.03
C ALA A 30 11.71 18.28 -7.26
N ARG A 31 12.01 18.44 -5.96
CA ARG A 31 11.93 17.32 -5.02
C ARG A 31 10.48 17.20 -4.60
N ALA A 32 9.96 15.99 -4.61
CA ALA A 32 8.66 15.70 -4.02
C ALA A 32 8.60 16.24 -2.59
N ALA A 33 7.43 16.71 -2.20
CA ALA A 33 7.16 17.21 -0.86
C ALA A 33 6.16 16.23 -0.26
N GLU A 34 6.60 15.49 0.76
CA GLU A 34 5.77 14.51 1.44
C GLU A 34 4.66 15.24 2.21
N PRO A 35 3.37 14.99 1.89
CA PRO A 35 2.28 15.65 2.60
C PRO A 35 2.04 15.01 3.96
N ALA A 36 2.41 13.73 4.15
CA ALA A 36 2.14 12.95 5.35
C ALA A 36 3.32 12.08 5.79
N ASP A 37 3.44 11.85 7.09
CA ASP A 37 4.42 10.95 7.72
C ASP A 37 3.75 9.61 8.09
N PRO A 38 4.46 8.47 7.98
CA PRO A 38 3.95 7.18 8.42
C PRO A 38 4.03 7.08 9.95
N THR A 39 2.88 6.93 10.61
CA THR A 39 2.76 6.90 12.09
C THR A 39 1.82 5.79 12.59
N GLU A 40 2.02 5.35 13.83
CA GLU A 40 1.05 4.49 14.52
C GLU A 40 -0.25 5.26 14.78
N LEU A 41 -1.39 4.60 14.64
CA LEU A 41 -2.71 5.14 14.99
C LEU A 41 -3.06 4.77 16.44
N GLU A 42 -3.57 5.74 17.20
CA GLU A 42 -4.07 5.52 18.56
C GLU A 42 -5.58 5.21 18.55
N GLY A 43 -6.02 4.27 19.40
CA GLY A 43 -7.44 3.95 19.57
C GLY A 43 -7.94 2.86 18.63
N SER A 44 -9.26 2.82 18.42
CA SER A 44 -9.90 1.85 17.54
C SER A 44 -10.25 2.50 16.20
N TYR A 45 -9.85 1.84 15.11
CA TYR A 45 -9.95 2.39 13.77
C TYR A 45 -10.14 1.30 12.71
N THR A 46 -10.68 1.71 11.56
CA THR A 46 -10.56 0.99 10.30
C THR A 46 -9.76 1.86 9.33
N VAL A 47 -8.69 1.31 8.77
CA VAL A 47 -7.93 1.89 7.66
C VAL A 47 -8.23 1.10 6.40
N SER A 48 -8.45 1.79 5.29
CA SER A 48 -8.55 1.19 3.95
C SER A 48 -7.51 1.83 3.05
N GLU A 49 -6.72 1.00 2.38
CA GLU A 49 -5.68 1.42 1.43
C GLU A 49 -5.89 0.65 0.12
N THR A 50 -5.89 1.34 -1.01
CA THR A 50 -6.05 0.71 -2.33
C THR A 50 -5.16 1.38 -3.35
N VAL A 51 -4.49 0.56 -4.15
CA VAL A 51 -3.71 0.99 -5.31
C VAL A 51 -4.28 0.35 -6.56
N LEU A 52 -4.64 1.19 -7.53
CA LEU A 52 -5.01 0.76 -8.88
C LEU A 52 -3.90 1.17 -9.86
N VAL A 53 -3.63 0.33 -10.85
CA VAL A 53 -2.74 0.63 -11.97
C VAL A 53 -3.52 0.40 -13.26
N ASP A 54 -3.66 1.44 -14.08
CA ASP A 54 -4.49 1.43 -15.29
C ASP A 54 -5.94 0.92 -15.02
N ASP A 55 -6.54 1.37 -13.91
CA ASP A 55 -7.86 0.94 -13.38
C ASP A 55 -7.95 -0.52 -12.88
N ASP A 56 -6.87 -1.30 -12.98
CA ASP A 56 -6.81 -2.66 -12.45
C ASP A 56 -6.31 -2.65 -10.98
N LEU A 57 -6.94 -3.44 -10.11
CA LEU A 57 -6.51 -3.58 -8.72
C LEU A 57 -5.09 -4.16 -8.65
N PHE A 58 -4.16 -3.40 -8.05
CA PHE A 58 -2.81 -3.87 -7.76
C PHE A 58 -2.71 -4.43 -6.34
N VAL A 59 -3.17 -3.65 -5.36
CA VAL A 59 -3.27 -4.09 -3.97
C VAL A 59 -4.44 -3.40 -3.28
N SER A 60 -5.07 -4.11 -2.36
CA SER A 60 -5.99 -3.52 -1.38
C SER A 60 -5.65 -4.07 0.00
N LEU A 61 -5.56 -3.19 0.99
CA LEU A 61 -5.38 -3.50 2.40
C LEU A 61 -6.55 -2.87 3.16
N GLU A 62 -7.22 -3.64 3.99
CA GLU A 62 -8.15 -3.13 4.99
C GLU A 62 -7.71 -3.62 6.35
N SER A 63 -7.52 -2.73 7.31
CA SER A 63 -7.13 -3.09 8.67
C SER A 63 -8.09 -2.49 9.67
N THR A 64 -8.70 -3.32 10.50
CA THR A 64 -9.57 -2.92 11.60
C THR A 64 -8.95 -3.31 12.93
N VAL A 65 -8.80 -2.35 13.83
CA VAL A 65 -8.20 -2.50 15.15
C VAL A 65 -9.19 -2.11 16.23
N ASP A 66 -9.36 -2.96 17.24
CA ASP A 66 -10.07 -2.64 18.46
C ASP A 66 -9.10 -2.55 19.65
N SER A 67 -8.80 -1.32 20.05
CA SER A 67 -7.90 -1.03 21.17
C SER A 67 -8.42 -1.48 22.54
N ASP A 68 -9.74 -1.65 22.71
CA ASP A 68 -10.32 -2.09 23.99
C ASP A 68 -10.09 -3.59 24.25
N THR A 69 -10.15 -4.39 23.19
CA THR A 69 -9.98 -5.85 23.24
C THR A 69 -8.56 -6.29 22.86
N GLY A 70 -7.82 -5.44 22.15
CA GLY A 70 -6.52 -5.76 21.57
C GLY A 70 -6.61 -6.64 20.31
N GLU A 71 -7.80 -6.77 19.74
CA GLU A 71 -8.03 -7.53 18.51
C GLU A 71 -7.70 -6.70 17.27
N GLN A 72 -7.21 -7.35 16.22
CA GLN A 72 -7.06 -6.76 14.89
C GLN A 72 -7.47 -7.76 13.83
N ARG A 73 -8.02 -7.25 12.74
CA ARG A 73 -8.20 -7.97 11.49
C ARG A 73 -7.62 -7.18 10.34
N GLU A 74 -6.86 -7.84 9.48
CA GLU A 74 -6.28 -7.25 8.29
C GLU A 74 -6.63 -8.12 7.08
N THR A 75 -7.28 -7.53 6.08
CA THR A 75 -7.54 -8.17 4.80
C THR A 75 -6.63 -7.57 3.75
N LEU A 76 -5.75 -8.38 3.17
CA LEU A 76 -4.85 -8.01 2.08
C LEU A 76 -5.24 -8.77 0.82
N ALA A 77 -5.61 -8.06 -0.24
CA ALA A 77 -5.75 -8.62 -1.58
C ALA A 77 -4.56 -8.20 -2.43
N PHE A 78 -3.78 -9.16 -2.90
CA PHE A 78 -2.64 -8.93 -3.78
C PHE A 78 -2.59 -10.00 -4.87
N GLU A 79 -2.61 -9.55 -6.13
CA GLU A 79 -2.71 -10.44 -7.30
C GLU A 79 -3.87 -11.46 -7.14
N ASP A 80 -3.56 -12.75 -7.20
CA ASP A 80 -4.54 -13.83 -7.27
C ASP A 80 -4.80 -14.48 -5.89
N ILE A 81 -4.37 -13.84 -4.79
CA ILE A 81 -4.56 -14.33 -3.42
C ILE A 81 -5.11 -13.21 -2.52
N THR A 82 -6.08 -13.57 -1.70
CA THR A 82 -6.55 -12.77 -0.56
C THR A 82 -6.12 -13.41 0.74
N TYR A 83 -5.52 -12.62 1.63
CA TYR A 83 -5.18 -12.97 3.00
C TYR A 83 -6.13 -12.25 3.95
N ASP A 84 -6.73 -12.99 4.87
CA ASP A 84 -7.52 -12.44 5.97
C ASP A 84 -6.83 -12.86 7.26
N HIS A 85 -6.04 -11.94 7.82
CA HIS A 85 -5.30 -12.10 9.06
C HIS A 85 -6.17 -11.65 10.23
N TYR A 86 -6.13 -12.41 11.31
CA TYR A 86 -6.79 -12.04 12.56
C TYR A 86 -5.86 -12.28 13.73
N TRP A 87 -5.69 -11.25 14.55
CA TRP A 87 -4.98 -11.31 15.82
C TRP A 87 -5.99 -11.27 16.95
N SER A 88 -5.97 -12.30 17.79
CA SER A 88 -6.75 -12.29 19.03
C SER A 88 -6.12 -11.33 20.05
N GLY A 89 -6.92 -10.86 21.02
CA GLY A 89 -6.42 -10.03 22.12
C GLY A 89 -5.33 -10.68 22.98
N ASP A 90 -5.17 -12.01 22.90
CA ASP A 90 -4.11 -12.76 23.57
C ASP A 90 -2.81 -12.86 22.73
N GLY A 91 -2.81 -12.29 21.52
CA GLY A 91 -1.65 -12.22 20.62
C GLY A 91 -1.46 -13.42 19.69
N GLU A 92 -2.45 -14.31 19.59
CA GLU A 92 -2.43 -15.39 18.59
C GLU A 92 -2.84 -14.86 17.22
N ARG A 93 -2.12 -15.26 16.17
CA ARG A 93 -2.42 -14.87 14.79
C ARG A 93 -2.94 -16.06 13.99
N TYR A 94 -4.14 -15.88 13.44
CA TYR A 94 -4.77 -16.77 12.47
C TYR A 94 -4.74 -16.11 11.10
N THR A 95 -4.63 -16.91 10.04
CA THR A 95 -4.67 -16.40 8.66
C THR A 95 -5.51 -17.31 7.80
N LYS A 96 -6.55 -16.78 7.14
CA LYS A 96 -7.23 -17.46 6.04
C LYS A 96 -6.67 -16.93 4.72
N ALA A 97 -5.94 -17.78 3.99
CA ALA A 97 -5.53 -17.50 2.62
C ALA A 97 -6.56 -18.10 1.65
N THR A 98 -7.01 -17.32 0.68
CA THR A 98 -7.93 -17.75 -0.39
C THR A 98 -7.31 -17.43 -1.73
N ALA A 99 -7.12 -18.44 -2.58
CA ALA A 99 -6.49 -18.31 -3.89
C ALA A 99 -7.50 -18.44 -5.03
N GLU A 100 -7.19 -17.89 -6.20
CA GLU A 100 -8.04 -18.05 -7.39
C GLU A 100 -8.13 -19.51 -7.87
N SER A 101 -7.16 -20.35 -7.53
CA SER A 101 -7.12 -21.76 -7.94
C SER A 101 -6.45 -22.68 -6.92
N ALA A 102 -6.80 -23.98 -7.00
CA ALA A 102 -6.20 -25.02 -6.17
C ALA A 102 -4.66 -25.13 -6.35
N ASP A 103 -4.16 -25.03 -7.59
CA ASP A 103 -2.72 -25.09 -7.87
C ASP A 103 -1.97 -23.92 -7.20
N ARG A 104 -2.58 -22.72 -7.20
CA ARG A 104 -2.00 -21.54 -6.56
C ARG A 104 -2.01 -21.65 -5.04
N LEU A 105 -3.06 -22.22 -4.46
CA LEU A 105 -3.11 -22.52 -3.03
C LEU A 105 -2.04 -23.54 -2.64
N GLU A 106 -1.83 -24.59 -3.44
CA GLU A 106 -0.80 -25.60 -3.18
C GLU A 106 0.61 -25.00 -3.20
N GLU A 107 0.88 -24.10 -4.15
CA GLU A 107 2.16 -23.36 -4.22
C GLU A 107 2.37 -22.53 -2.95
N TRP A 108 1.37 -21.74 -2.54
CA TRP A 108 1.45 -20.94 -1.31
C TRP A 108 1.65 -21.81 -0.06
N LEU A 109 0.92 -22.91 0.06
CA LEU A 109 1.05 -23.87 1.17
C LEU A 109 2.43 -24.52 1.24
N ALA A 110 3.13 -24.64 0.12
CA ALA A 110 4.49 -25.17 0.09
C ALA A 110 5.55 -24.15 0.54
N GLU A 111 5.20 -22.86 0.56
CA GLU A 111 6.08 -21.75 0.96
C GLU A 111 5.86 -21.27 2.39
N THR A 112 4.69 -21.54 2.98
CA THR A 112 4.39 -21.14 4.36
C THR A 112 5.05 -22.08 5.39
N ASP A 113 5.60 -21.50 6.44
CA ASP A 113 6.12 -22.21 7.62
C ASP A 113 5.05 -22.34 8.73
N ASP A 114 3.86 -21.74 8.55
CA ASP A 114 2.78 -21.73 9.53
C ASP A 114 2.08 -23.11 9.65
N GLU A 115 1.51 -23.41 10.83
CA GLU A 115 0.73 -24.62 11.03
C GLU A 115 -0.60 -24.51 10.28
N VAL A 116 -0.88 -25.48 9.39
CA VAL A 116 -2.15 -25.57 8.67
C VAL A 116 -3.20 -26.21 9.56
N LEU A 117 -4.22 -25.43 9.94
CA LEU A 117 -5.32 -25.87 10.78
C LEU A 117 -6.44 -26.50 9.95
N ARG A 118 -6.76 -25.90 8.80
CA ARG A 118 -7.88 -26.35 7.95
C ARG A 118 -7.66 -25.98 6.49
N THR A 119 -8.18 -26.79 5.57
CA THR A 119 -8.20 -26.51 4.13
C THR A 119 -9.62 -26.68 3.57
N SER A 120 -10.01 -25.84 2.62
CA SER A 120 -11.28 -25.92 1.90
C SER A 120 -11.02 -26.01 0.40
N GLU A 121 -11.34 -27.16 -0.21
CA GLU A 121 -11.15 -27.36 -1.65
C GLU A 121 -12.14 -26.53 -2.48
N ASP A 122 -13.37 -26.35 -1.99
CA ASP A 122 -14.43 -25.62 -2.71
C ASP A 122 -14.15 -24.12 -2.81
N GLU A 123 -13.49 -23.55 -1.79
CA GLU A 123 -13.10 -22.13 -1.76
C GLU A 123 -11.66 -21.89 -2.21
N HIS A 124 -10.89 -22.96 -2.44
CA HIS A 124 -9.44 -22.89 -2.65
C HIS A 124 -8.77 -22.07 -1.53
N SER A 125 -9.08 -22.40 -0.28
CA SER A 125 -8.59 -21.68 0.89
C SER A 125 -7.91 -22.58 1.92
N ALA A 126 -7.06 -21.98 2.75
CA ALA A 126 -6.46 -22.63 3.92
C ALA A 126 -6.44 -21.67 5.11
N ILE A 127 -6.65 -22.20 6.31
CA ILE A 127 -6.50 -21.48 7.57
C ILE A 127 -5.22 -21.97 8.23
N THR A 128 -4.32 -21.04 8.55
CA THR A 128 -3.05 -21.29 9.23
C THR A 128 -2.95 -20.51 10.53
N THR A 129 -2.04 -20.93 11.40
CA THR A 129 -1.64 -20.20 12.61
C THR A 129 -0.13 -20.10 12.70
N ALA A 130 0.36 -18.96 13.20
CA ALA A 130 1.79 -18.74 13.39
C ALA A 130 2.28 -19.41 14.67
N ASP A 131 3.37 -20.17 14.58
CA ASP A 131 3.98 -20.83 15.73
C ASP A 131 4.82 -19.82 16.57
N GLY A 132 4.32 -19.45 17.75
CA GLY A 132 5.01 -18.59 18.72
C GLY A 132 4.41 -17.19 18.88
N ALA A 133 4.92 -16.42 19.85
CA ALA A 133 4.50 -15.04 20.04
C ALA A 133 5.01 -14.20 18.85
N VAL A 134 4.10 -13.73 18.00
CA VAL A 134 4.42 -12.79 16.92
C VAL A 134 4.94 -11.51 17.60
N SER A 135 6.19 -11.14 17.35
CA SER A 135 6.81 -9.96 17.98
C SER A 135 6.21 -8.64 17.49
N ASP A 136 5.59 -8.68 16.31
CA ASP A 136 4.88 -7.58 15.70
C ASP A 136 3.38 -7.81 15.95
N GLY A 137 2.95 -7.41 17.14
CA GLY A 137 1.54 -7.36 17.48
C GLY A 137 0.83 -6.21 16.73
N PRO A 138 -0.50 -6.25 16.67
CA PRO A 138 -1.32 -5.29 15.92
C PRO A 138 -1.12 -3.81 16.29
N ALA A 139 -0.84 -3.52 17.56
CA ALA A 139 -0.68 -2.16 18.08
C ALA A 139 0.62 -1.44 17.64
N THR A 140 1.39 -2.01 16.72
CA THR A 140 2.61 -1.40 16.15
C THR A 140 2.54 -1.20 14.64
N ALA A 141 1.36 -1.39 14.01
CA ALA A 141 1.18 -1.10 12.60
C ALA A 141 1.28 0.41 12.34
N VAL A 142 2.02 0.76 11.29
CA VAL A 142 2.30 2.15 10.90
C VAL A 142 1.52 2.44 9.63
N TYR A 143 0.76 3.53 9.62
CA TYR A 143 -0.06 3.95 8.47
C TYR A 143 0.36 5.35 7.98
N PRO A 144 0.26 5.63 6.67
CA PRO A 144 -0.04 4.66 5.60
C PRO A 144 1.02 3.55 5.49
N ASP A 145 0.63 2.41 4.92
CA ASP A 145 1.59 1.33 4.62
C ASP A 145 2.73 1.87 3.77
N ARG A 146 3.89 1.20 3.85
CA ARG A 146 5.10 1.58 3.11
C ARG A 146 4.87 1.74 1.62
N LEU A 147 4.00 0.95 1.01
CA LEU A 147 3.68 1.08 -0.41
C LEU A 147 2.96 2.40 -0.67
N ILE A 148 1.85 2.69 0.03
CA ILE A 148 1.11 3.94 -0.14
C ILE A 148 2.00 5.13 0.19
N TYR A 149 2.73 5.08 1.31
CA TYR A 149 3.68 6.10 1.70
C TYR A 149 4.69 6.38 0.59
N SER A 150 5.30 5.34 0.01
CA SER A 150 6.26 5.53 -1.09
C SER A 150 5.63 6.22 -2.30
N GLN A 151 4.36 5.96 -2.61
CA GLN A 151 3.68 6.59 -3.75
C GLN A 151 3.40 8.08 -3.50
N LEU A 152 3.08 8.43 -2.26
CA LEU A 152 2.93 9.82 -1.83
C LEU A 152 4.29 10.53 -1.81
N GLU A 153 5.33 9.90 -1.29
CA GLU A 153 6.70 10.43 -1.25
C GLU A 153 7.26 10.72 -2.65
N MET A 154 6.82 10.00 -3.68
CA MET A 154 7.25 10.24 -5.06
C MET A 154 6.50 11.37 -5.78
N THR A 155 5.52 12.01 -5.12
CA THR A 155 4.62 12.98 -5.74
C THR A 155 4.81 14.36 -5.12
N ALA A 156 4.80 15.41 -5.95
CA ALA A 156 4.82 16.79 -5.46
C ALA A 156 3.40 17.25 -5.11
N PHE A 157 3.26 18.05 -4.05
CA PHE A 157 1.98 18.53 -3.57
C PHE A 157 2.02 20.01 -3.23
N GLU A 158 0.89 20.69 -3.48
CA GLU A 158 0.64 22.05 -3.01
C GLU A 158 -0.51 22.04 -2.00
N GLN A 159 -0.35 22.72 -0.86
CA GLN A 159 -1.46 22.92 0.07
C GLN A 159 -2.45 23.93 -0.53
N THR A 160 -3.68 23.49 -0.82
CA THR A 160 -4.69 24.33 -1.47
C THR A 160 -5.77 24.81 -0.53
N ALA A 161 -6.04 24.08 0.56
CA ALA A 161 -7.10 24.43 1.50
C ALA A 161 -6.86 23.89 2.93
N GLU A 162 -7.83 24.19 3.79
CA GLU A 162 -8.03 23.58 5.09
C GLU A 162 -9.50 23.14 5.18
N THR A 163 -9.76 21.98 5.78
CA THR A 163 -11.09 21.43 6.02
C THR A 163 -11.23 20.96 7.46
N THR A 164 -12.38 20.41 7.81
CA THR A 164 -12.63 19.79 9.11
C THR A 164 -13.45 18.54 8.90
N ASP A 165 -12.94 17.40 9.35
CA ASP A 165 -13.69 16.14 9.42
C ASP A 165 -13.74 15.63 10.85
N SER A 166 -14.90 15.12 11.26
CA SER A 166 -15.10 14.55 12.61
C SER A 166 -14.67 15.43 13.80
N GLY A 167 -14.54 16.75 13.58
CA GLY A 167 -14.10 17.72 14.59
C GLY A 167 -12.58 17.99 14.59
N THR A 168 -11.83 17.30 13.73
CA THR A 168 -10.38 17.46 13.52
C THR A 168 -10.14 18.39 12.33
N ALA A 169 -9.27 19.38 12.51
CA ALA A 169 -8.85 20.26 11.43
C ALA A 169 -7.83 19.54 10.53
N LEU A 170 -8.04 19.61 9.22
CA LEU A 170 -7.20 18.93 8.24
C LEU A 170 -6.67 19.93 7.21
N ALA A 171 -5.38 19.85 6.90
CA ALA A 171 -4.79 20.52 5.74
C ALA A 171 -5.09 19.69 4.48
N VAL A 172 -5.48 20.36 3.39
CA VAL A 172 -5.79 19.72 2.11
C VAL A 172 -4.68 20.04 1.11
N TYR A 173 -4.14 19.00 0.49
CA TYR A 173 -3.08 19.08 -0.51
C TYR A 173 -3.55 18.50 -1.84
N GLU A 174 -3.20 19.15 -2.95
CA GLU A 174 -3.46 18.66 -4.31
C GLU A 174 -2.13 18.27 -4.99
N PRO A 175 -2.11 17.17 -5.77
CA PRO A 175 -0.93 16.71 -6.48
C PRO A 175 -0.57 17.64 -7.65
N GLU A 176 0.73 17.90 -7.83
CA GLU A 176 1.25 18.75 -8.90
C GLU A 176 1.70 17.95 -10.12
N THR A 177 1.37 18.46 -11.32
CA THR A 177 1.97 18.02 -12.59
C THR A 177 3.42 18.51 -12.67
N GLY A 178 4.36 17.64 -12.97
CA GLY A 178 5.75 18.04 -13.04
C GLY A 178 6.74 16.90 -13.17
N TRP A 179 8.01 17.28 -13.20
CA TRP A 179 9.11 16.34 -13.07
C TRP A 179 9.28 15.98 -11.60
N THR A 180 9.43 14.70 -11.31
CA THR A 180 9.80 14.20 -9.99
C THR A 180 11.07 13.38 -10.10
N GLU A 181 11.99 13.57 -9.15
CA GLU A 181 13.16 12.70 -8.97
C GLU A 181 12.84 11.69 -7.89
N ILE A 182 12.87 10.41 -8.25
CA ILE A 182 12.60 9.28 -7.37
C ILE A 182 13.93 8.65 -7.00
N GLU A 183 14.23 8.57 -5.71
CA GLU A 183 15.43 7.88 -5.25
C GLU A 183 15.21 6.35 -5.35
N THR A 184 15.97 5.69 -6.22
CA THR A 184 15.90 4.24 -6.43
C THR A 184 17.02 3.51 -5.67
N GLY A 185 17.46 4.07 -4.54
CA GLY A 185 18.58 3.58 -3.71
C GLY A 185 19.97 4.08 -4.12
N GLU A 186 20.99 3.86 -3.27
CA GLU A 186 22.41 4.28 -3.40
C GLU A 186 22.66 5.61 -4.17
N SER A 187 21.81 6.63 -3.95
CA SER A 187 21.89 7.93 -4.62
C SER A 187 21.71 7.89 -6.16
N THR A 188 21.00 6.89 -6.67
CA THR A 188 20.51 6.87 -8.05
C THR A 188 19.12 7.46 -8.05
N TYR A 189 18.90 8.43 -8.93
CA TYR A 189 17.61 9.07 -9.12
C TYR A 189 17.07 8.68 -10.49
N GLU A 190 15.88 8.13 -10.53
CA GLU A 190 15.08 8.04 -11.74
C GLU A 190 14.23 9.30 -11.85
N THR A 191 14.05 9.79 -13.07
CA THR A 191 13.16 10.93 -13.31
C THR A 191 11.89 10.40 -13.94
N GLN A 192 10.76 10.84 -13.43
CA GLN A 192 9.45 10.60 -14.02
C GLN A 192 8.76 11.92 -14.28
N TYR A 193 7.93 11.96 -15.32
CA TYR A 193 7.04 13.10 -15.55
C TYR A 193 5.62 12.69 -15.21
N VAL A 194 5.05 13.36 -14.22
CA VAL A 194 3.63 13.31 -13.92
C VAL A 194 2.95 14.30 -14.86
N THR A 195 2.12 13.80 -15.78
CA THR A 195 1.54 14.60 -16.87
C THR A 195 0.10 15.04 -16.63
N ASP A 196 -0.62 14.36 -15.74
CA ASP A 196 -1.97 14.70 -15.30
C ASP A 196 -2.13 14.24 -13.86
N THR A 197 -2.81 15.05 -13.05
CA THR A 197 -3.00 14.82 -11.62
C THR A 197 -4.40 15.24 -11.21
N ASP A 198 -5.04 14.42 -10.38
CA ASP A 198 -6.36 14.69 -9.80
C ASP A 198 -6.44 14.14 -8.38
N GLY A 199 -7.42 14.64 -7.61
CA GLY A 199 -7.66 14.24 -6.24
C GLY A 199 -6.95 15.11 -5.19
N GLU A 200 -7.02 14.66 -3.94
CA GLU A 200 -6.60 15.40 -2.76
C GLU A 200 -6.09 14.46 -1.66
N VAL A 201 -5.25 15.02 -0.79
CA VAL A 201 -4.72 14.39 0.41
C VAL A 201 -5.11 15.25 1.61
N HIS A 202 -5.67 14.63 2.65
CA HIS A 202 -6.01 15.33 3.89
C HIS A 202 -5.12 14.84 5.02
N VAL A 203 -4.49 15.79 5.70
CA VAL A 203 -3.48 15.54 6.72
C VAL A 203 -3.81 16.35 7.97
N ASP A 204 -3.72 15.74 9.13
CA ASP A 204 -3.99 16.43 10.39
C ASP A 204 -2.81 17.31 10.85
N GLU A 205 -2.98 17.97 12.00
CA GLU A 205 -1.94 18.85 12.58
C GLU A 205 -0.65 18.11 12.96
N ALA A 206 -0.70 16.78 13.13
CA ALA A 206 0.45 15.95 13.46
C ALA A 206 1.21 15.46 12.21
N GLY A 207 0.69 15.72 11.01
CA GLY A 207 1.27 15.21 9.76
C GLY A 207 0.76 13.81 9.40
N GLN A 208 -0.26 13.30 10.09
CA GLN A 208 -0.81 11.97 9.83
C GLN A 208 -1.84 12.02 8.70
N LEU A 209 -1.73 11.06 7.79
CA LEU A 209 -2.67 10.90 6.69
C LEU A 209 -4.03 10.43 7.21
N GLN A 210 -5.08 11.16 6.86
CA GLN A 210 -6.46 10.83 7.21
C GLN A 210 -7.27 10.40 5.98
N TYR A 211 -6.94 10.95 4.80
CA TYR A 211 -7.63 10.66 3.54
C TYR A 211 -6.72 10.88 2.33
N SER A 212 -6.88 10.06 1.28
CA SER A 212 -6.31 10.27 -0.06
C SER A 212 -7.22 9.69 -1.14
N ASN A 213 -7.34 10.37 -2.28
CA ASN A 213 -7.99 9.84 -3.49
C ASN A 213 -7.25 10.23 -4.79
N ILE A 214 -5.92 10.23 -4.73
CA ILE A 214 -5.10 10.77 -5.80
C ILE A 214 -5.14 9.86 -7.04
N THR A 215 -5.17 10.47 -8.23
CA THR A 215 -4.87 9.80 -9.50
C THR A 215 -3.72 10.51 -10.21
N LEU A 216 -2.72 9.75 -10.65
CA LEU A 216 -1.50 10.25 -11.32
C LEU A 216 -1.32 9.55 -12.66
N GLU A 217 -1.21 10.31 -13.75
CA GLU A 217 -0.71 9.79 -15.02
C GLU A 217 0.80 10.02 -15.10
N ARG A 218 1.57 8.93 -15.21
CA ARG A 218 3.03 8.96 -15.21
C ARG A 218 3.59 8.52 -16.56
N VAL A 219 4.71 9.14 -16.93
CA VAL A 219 5.53 8.78 -18.09
C VAL A 219 6.96 8.59 -17.58
N ASP A 220 7.50 7.38 -17.78
CA ASP A 220 8.92 7.12 -17.58
C ASP A 220 9.69 7.99 -18.58
N ALA A 221 10.58 8.84 -18.08
CA ALA A 221 11.44 9.65 -18.93
C ALA A 221 12.56 10.26 -18.09
N SER A 222 13.82 9.97 -18.41
CA SER A 222 14.92 10.63 -17.70
C SER A 222 15.17 12.07 -18.18
N THR A 223 14.57 12.45 -19.32
CA THR A 223 14.76 13.76 -19.94
C THR A 223 13.53 14.21 -20.73
N TRP A 224 13.39 15.52 -20.99
CA TRP A 224 12.42 16.06 -21.94
C TRP A 224 12.48 15.40 -23.33
N GLY A 225 13.67 14.98 -23.77
CA GLY A 225 13.85 14.32 -25.06
C GLY A 225 13.25 12.92 -25.09
N GLU A 226 13.41 12.15 -24.00
CA GLU A 226 12.76 10.85 -23.81
C GLU A 226 11.25 11.00 -23.62
N TYR A 227 10.79 11.96 -22.80
CA TYR A 227 9.35 12.22 -22.63
C TYR A 227 8.63 12.43 -23.96
N VAL A 228 9.20 13.20 -24.89
CA VAL A 228 8.58 13.41 -26.22
C VAL A 228 8.51 12.11 -27.04
N LEU A 229 9.44 11.17 -26.83
CA LEU A 229 9.44 9.87 -27.49
C LEU A 229 8.50 8.87 -26.81
N GLU A 230 8.32 8.98 -25.49
CA GLU A 230 7.61 8.03 -24.62
C GLU A 230 6.20 8.49 -24.22
N ARG A 231 5.75 9.69 -24.61
CA ARG A 231 4.41 10.24 -24.32
C ARG A 231 3.22 9.35 -24.76
N GLY A 232 3.45 8.30 -25.53
CA GLY A 232 2.43 7.29 -25.88
C GLY A 232 2.41 6.05 -24.98
N GLU A 233 3.33 5.97 -24.01
CA GLU A 233 3.55 4.87 -23.08
C GLU A 233 3.40 5.35 -21.63
N SER A 234 2.30 6.05 -21.32
CA SER A 234 1.91 6.40 -19.95
C SER A 234 1.21 5.23 -19.25
N TRP A 235 1.16 5.32 -17.92
CA TRP A 235 0.26 4.52 -17.08
C TRP A 235 -0.38 5.42 -16.02
N THR A 236 -1.53 5.00 -15.54
CA THR A 236 -2.25 5.68 -14.47
C THR A 236 -2.09 4.91 -13.16
N THR A 237 -1.85 5.62 -12.07
CA THR A 237 -1.88 5.08 -10.71
C THR A 237 -2.91 5.83 -9.89
N THR A 238 -3.86 5.11 -9.29
CA THR A 238 -4.84 5.67 -8.35
C THR A 238 -4.53 5.15 -6.94
N LEU A 239 -4.53 6.06 -5.97
CA LEU A 239 -4.15 5.85 -4.58
C LEU A 239 -5.31 6.29 -3.70
N GLU A 240 -6.01 5.32 -3.13
CA GLU A 240 -7.10 5.56 -2.21
C GLU A 240 -6.65 5.18 -0.80
N TYR A 241 -6.88 6.08 0.15
CA TYR A 241 -6.61 5.87 1.57
C TYR A 241 -7.73 6.52 2.38
N ASP A 242 -8.24 5.83 3.39
CA ASP A 242 -9.26 6.36 4.29
C ASP A 242 -9.06 5.81 5.71
N VAL A 243 -9.19 6.67 6.72
CA VAL A 243 -9.17 6.29 8.14
C VAL A 243 -10.49 6.67 8.77
N ILE A 244 -11.12 5.69 9.42
CA ILE A 244 -12.37 5.87 10.15
C ILE A 244 -12.17 5.44 11.60
N GLU A 245 -12.47 6.30 12.56
CA GLU A 245 -12.51 5.94 13.98
C GLU A 245 -13.71 5.01 14.26
N THR A 246 -13.50 3.69 14.17
CA THR A 246 -14.50 2.66 14.45
C THR A 246 -13.85 1.34 14.88
N ALA A 247 -14.61 0.47 15.54
CA ALA A 247 -14.17 -0.86 16.00
C ALA A 247 -15.18 -1.97 15.66
N GLU A 248 -16.16 -1.70 14.78
CA GLU A 248 -17.22 -2.66 14.51
C GLU A 248 -16.70 -3.84 13.66
N ASN A 249 -16.93 -5.08 14.13
CA ASN A 249 -16.69 -6.33 13.40
C ASN A 249 -15.22 -6.74 13.17
N VAL A 250 -14.37 -6.70 14.21
CA VAL A 250 -12.98 -7.20 14.12
C VAL A 250 -12.91 -8.70 13.89
N GLN A 251 -13.68 -9.50 14.62
CA GLN A 251 -13.58 -10.97 14.53
C GLN A 251 -14.14 -11.49 13.18
N PRO A 252 -13.36 -12.27 12.40
CA PRO A 252 -13.84 -12.83 11.15
C PRO A 252 -14.78 -14.03 11.37
N GLU A 253 -15.76 -14.18 10.48
CA GLU A 253 -16.74 -15.28 10.53
C GLU A 253 -16.07 -16.67 10.43
N TRP A 254 -15.01 -16.80 9.61
CA TRP A 254 -14.30 -18.07 9.42
C TRP A 254 -13.52 -18.53 10.66
N LEU A 255 -13.38 -17.71 11.69
CA LEU A 255 -12.72 -18.14 12.93
C LEU A 255 -13.50 -19.25 13.62
N GLU A 256 -14.83 -19.31 13.44
CA GLU A 256 -15.67 -20.40 13.96
C GLU A 256 -15.20 -21.77 13.43
N ASP A 257 -14.73 -21.82 12.18
CA ASP A 257 -14.24 -23.03 11.50
C ASP A 257 -12.96 -23.61 12.12
N VAL A 258 -12.24 -22.82 12.93
CA VAL A 258 -11.02 -23.28 13.65
C VAL A 258 -11.39 -24.17 14.84
N SER A 259 -12.58 -24.00 15.41
CA SER A 259 -13.00 -24.64 16.66
C SER A 259 -13.87 -25.90 16.50
N GLU A 260 -14.25 -26.25 15.26
CA GLU A 260 -15.04 -27.43 14.95
C GLU A 260 -14.14 -28.66 14.66
N ASP A 261 -13.81 -29.42 15.72
CA ASP A 261 -13.26 -30.79 15.64
C ASP A 261 -14.32 -31.85 15.25
#